data_AF-A0A534RWQ8-F1
#
_entry.id   AF-A0A534RWQ8-F1
#
_cell.length_a   1.000
_cell.length_b   1.000
_cell.length_c   1.000
_cell.angle_alpha   90.00
_cell.angle_beta   90.00
_cell.angle_gamma   90.00
#
_symmetry.space_group_name_H-M   'P 1'
#
loop_
_entity.id
_entity.type
_entity.pdbx_description
1 polymer ?
#
loop_
_entity_poly.entity_id
_entity_poly.type
_entity_poly.pdbx_seq_one_letter_code
_entity_poly.pdbx_strand_id
1 'polypeptide(L)'
;MIDIFVRINGREVRPSDMRTDLERALMDNTIRVMRDAARYQCPAHLRTALRITANGLSLAQLVFSVDGCCRILEGVLEETLEQL
;
A
#
# COMPACT_ATOMS: atom_id res chain seq x y z
N MET A 1 -8.01 -7.84 -10.52
CA MET A 1 -7.90 -6.38 -10.32
C MET A 1 -7.42 -6.17 -8.90
N ILE A 2 -6.41 -5.34 -8.68
CA ILE A 2 -5.89 -5.01 -7.35
C ILE A 2 -6.57 -3.71 -6.92
N ASP A 3 -7.09 -3.68 -5.70
CA ASP A 3 -7.71 -2.48 -5.14
C ASP A 3 -6.70 -1.76 -4.24
N ILE A 4 -6.32 -0.54 -4.62
CA ILE A 4 -5.36 0.30 -3.87
C ILE A 4 -6.12 1.50 -3.32
N PHE A 5 -6.07 1.69 -1.99
CA PHE A 5 -6.71 2.79 -1.32
C PHE A 5 -5.74 3.52 -0.39
N VAL A 6 -5.75 4.85 -0.44
CA VAL A 6 -5.04 5.69 0.53
C VAL A 6 -6.07 6.50 1.29
N ARG A 7 -6.06 6.40 2.62
CA ARG A 7 -6.97 7.13 3.50
C ARG A 7 -6.18 7.99 4.47
N ILE A 8 -6.42 9.30 4.40
CA ILE A 8 -5.86 10.27 5.34
C ILE A 8 -7.00 10.84 6.17
N ASN A 9 -6.85 10.80 7.50
CA ASN A 9 -7.87 11.25 8.44
C ASN A 9 -9.25 10.62 8.16
N GLY A 10 -9.26 9.31 7.87
CA GLY A 10 -10.45 8.53 7.57
C GLY A 10 -11.09 8.76 6.19
N ARG A 11 -10.58 9.69 5.38
CA ARG A 11 -11.09 9.99 4.03
C ARG A 11 -10.16 9.43 2.97
N GLU A 12 -10.73 8.84 1.92
CA GLU A 12 -9.96 8.46 0.74
C GLU A 12 -9.39 9.71 0.07
N VAL A 13 -8.11 9.66 -0.29
CA VAL A 13 -7.39 10.77 -0.93
C VAL A 13 -6.71 10.28 -2.20
N ARG A 14 -6.66 11.16 -3.20
CA ARG A 14 -6.01 10.94 -4.49
C ARG A 14 -4.78 11.83 -4.62
N PRO A 15 -3.82 11.50 -5.49
CA PRO A 15 -2.67 12.38 -5.78
C PRO A 15 -3.08 13.80 -6.19
N SER A 16 -4.21 13.93 -6.89
CA SER A 16 -4.79 15.22 -7.29
C SER A 16 -5.23 16.11 -6.12
N ASP A 17 -5.43 15.54 -4.93
CA ASP A 17 -5.89 16.27 -3.75
C ASP A 17 -4.74 16.90 -2.96
N MET A 18 -3.49 16.60 -3.34
CA MET A 18 -2.28 17.08 -2.67
C MET A 18 -1.96 18.53 -3.06
N ARG A 19 -1.67 19.37 -2.06
CA ARG A 19 -1.55 20.82 -2.22
C ARG A 19 -0.14 21.24 -2.63
N THR A 20 0.86 20.53 -2.16
CA THR A 20 2.27 20.81 -2.43
C THR A 20 2.91 19.76 -3.32
N ASP A 21 3.97 20.13 -4.03
CA ASP A 21 4.72 19.20 -4.88
C ASP A 21 5.40 18.10 -4.05
N LEU A 22 5.80 18.41 -2.81
CA LEU A 22 6.35 17.43 -1.87
C LEU A 22 5.30 16.37 -1.49
N GLU A 23 4.08 16.78 -1.14
CA GLU A 23 2.99 15.85 -0.82
C GLU A 23 2.63 14.98 -2.04
N ARG A 24 2.62 15.55 -3.25
CA ARG A 24 2.44 14.76 -4.48
C ARG A 24 3.53 13.72 -4.66
N ALA A 25 4.79 14.11 -4.50
CA ALA A 25 5.92 13.18 -4.63
C ALA A 25 5.86 12.04 -3.60
N LEU A 26 5.49 12.34 -2.35
CA LEU A 26 5.29 11.34 -1.30
C LEU A 26 4.12 10.40 -1.61
N MET A 27 3.00 10.94 -2.09
CA MET A 27 1.85 10.15 -2.51
C MET A 27 2.17 9.24 -3.70
N ASP A 28 2.87 9.76 -4.72
CA ASP A 28 3.27 8.98 -5.89
C ASP A 28 4.22 7.84 -5.51
N ASN A 29 5.16 8.10 -4.60
CA ASN A 29 6.04 7.07 -4.05
C ASN A 29 5.23 6.00 -3.29
N THR A 30 4.30 6.43 -2.43
CA THR A 30 3.39 5.54 -1.70
C THR A 30 2.65 4.59 -2.66
N ILE A 31 2.03 5.15 -3.71
CA ILE A 31 1.29 4.37 -4.71
C ILE A 31 2.23 3.40 -5.45
N ARG A 32 3.46 3.82 -5.76
CA ARG A 32 4.45 2.96 -6.40
C ARG A 32 4.79 1.75 -5.53
N VAL A 33 5.09 1.96 -4.25
CA VAL A 33 5.37 0.87 -3.29
C VAL A 33 4.18 -0.09 -3.19
N MET A 34 2.96 0.45 -3.08
CA MET A 34 1.74 -0.38 -3.06
C MET A 34 1.58 -1.19 -4.35
N ARG A 35 1.87 -0.62 -5.52
CA ARG A 35 1.82 -1.36 -6.80
C ARG A 35 2.86 -2.47 -6.87
N ASP A 36 4.06 -2.25 -6.33
CA ASP A 36 5.09 -3.28 -6.30
C ASP A 36 4.72 -4.41 -5.32
N ALA A 37 4.16 -4.08 -4.15
CA ALA A 37 3.57 -5.05 -3.24
C ALA A 37 2.40 -5.83 -3.89
N ALA A 38 1.67 -5.21 -4.80
CA ALA A 38 0.57 -5.86 -5.50
C ALA A 38 1.01 -6.91 -6.54
N ARG A 39 2.30 -6.97 -6.88
CA ARG A 39 2.85 -7.98 -7.79
C ARG A 39 2.98 -9.35 -7.13
N TYR A 40 3.01 -9.40 -5.79
CA TYR A 40 3.14 -10.65 -5.06
C TYR A 40 1.91 -11.53 -5.26
N GLN A 41 2.15 -12.79 -5.58
CA GLN A 41 1.12 -13.81 -5.74
C GLN A 41 1.11 -14.72 -4.53
N CYS A 42 -0.08 -15.13 -4.11
CA CYS A 42 -0.17 -16.21 -3.12
C CYS A 42 0.44 -17.48 -3.73
N PRO A 43 1.48 -18.08 -3.14
CA PRO A 43 2.14 -19.26 -3.71
C PRO A 43 1.21 -20.49 -3.78
N ALA A 44 0.23 -20.59 -2.87
CA ALA A 44 -0.70 -21.71 -2.81
C ALA A 44 -1.81 -21.66 -3.88
N HIS A 45 -2.27 -20.46 -4.23
CA HIS A 45 -3.42 -20.29 -5.13
C HIS A 45 -3.09 -19.55 -6.43
N LEU A 46 -1.88 -19.00 -6.55
CA LEU A 46 -1.38 -18.21 -7.67
C LEU A 46 -2.30 -17.03 -8.04
N ARG A 47 -2.96 -16.45 -7.03
CA ARG A 47 -3.89 -15.31 -7.21
C ARG A 47 -3.31 -14.04 -6.57
N THR A 48 -3.54 -12.93 -7.26
CA THR A 48 -3.16 -11.56 -6.87
C THR A 48 -4.31 -10.78 -6.24
N ALA A 49 -5.36 -11.44 -5.72
CA ALA A 49 -6.48 -10.74 -5.09
C ALA A 49 -5.98 -10.07 -3.81
N LEU A 50 -5.38 -8.90 -3.98
CA LEU A 50 -4.73 -8.08 -2.99
C LEU A 50 -5.50 -6.76 -2.93
N ARG A 51 -6.02 -6.46 -1.75
CA ARG A 51 -6.42 -5.11 -1.39
C ARG A 51 -5.30 -4.53 -0.56
N ILE A 52 -4.75 -3.41 -1.00
CA ILE A 52 -3.71 -2.71 -0.28
C ILE A 52 -4.29 -1.38 0.18
N THR A 53 -4.33 -1.18 1.50
CA THR A 53 -4.87 0.04 2.10
C THR A 53 -3.78 0.71 2.93
N ALA A 54 -3.49 1.97 2.63
CA ALA A 54 -2.66 2.83 3.45
C ALA A 54 -3.57 3.76 4.27
N ASN A 55 -3.47 3.73 5.60
CA ASN A 55 -4.28 4.55 6.50
C ASN A 55 -3.37 5.39 7.41
N GLY A 56 -3.70 6.67 7.61
CA GLY A 56 -2.95 7.51 8.56
C GLY A 56 -3.64 8.83 8.85
N LEU A 57 -3.11 9.60 9.80
CA LEU A 57 -3.55 10.99 10.04
C LEU A 57 -2.91 11.97 9.04
N SER A 58 -1.78 11.59 8.45
CA SER A 58 -1.03 12.34 7.43
C SER A 58 -0.22 11.39 6.56
N LEU A 59 0.35 11.89 5.44
CA LEU A 59 1.25 11.11 4.58
C LEU A 59 2.48 10.56 5.33
N ALA A 60 2.94 11.25 6.36
CA ALA A 60 4.10 10.82 7.16
C ALA A 60 3.75 9.72 8.18
N GLN A 61 2.47 9.46 8.42
CA GLN A 61 1.97 8.51 9.42
C GLN A 61 1.11 7.42 8.77
N LEU A 62 1.44 7.03 7.54
CA LEU A 62 0.73 5.97 6.84
C LEU A 62 1.15 4.61 7.38
N VAL A 63 0.17 3.80 7.73
CA VAL A 63 0.29 2.38 8.05
C VAL A 63 -0.32 1.60 6.90
N PHE A 64 0.45 0.64 6.37
CA PHE A 64 0.05 -0.20 5.26
C PHE A 64 -0.60 -1.48 5.76
N SER A 65 -1.69 -1.87 5.11
CA SER A 65 -2.37 -3.15 5.32
C SER A 65 -2.56 -3.83 3.96
N VAL A 66 -2.31 -5.13 3.92
CA VAL A 66 -2.41 -5.96 2.71
C VAL A 66 -3.34 -7.11 3.01
N ASP A 67 -4.53 -7.09 2.41
CA ASP A 67 -5.50 -8.18 2.47
C ASP A 67 -5.39 -9.03 1.21
N GLY A 68 -5.05 -10.30 1.34
CA GLY A 68 -4.82 -11.19 0.20
C GLY A 68 -5.74 -12.41 0.13
N CYS A 69 -5.63 -13.15 -0.98
CA CYS A 69 -6.24 -14.49 -1.17
C CYS A 69 -5.97 -15.44 0.02
N CYS A 70 -4.85 -15.26 0.71
CA CYS A 70 -4.56 -15.88 2.01
C CYS A 70 -3.97 -14.83 2.94
N ARG A 71 -4.18 -14.99 4.25
CA ARG A 71 -3.49 -14.22 5.33
C ARG A 71 -1.96 -14.38 5.34
N ILE A 72 -1.39 -15.19 4.44
CA ILE A 72 0.04 -15.58 4.39
C ILE A 72 0.99 -14.39 4.15
N LEU A 73 0.50 -13.20 3.81
CA LEU A 73 1.37 -12.06 3.51
C LEU A 73 1.97 -11.37 4.74
N GLU A 74 1.58 -11.75 5.97
CA GLU A 74 2.18 -11.22 7.19
C GLU A 74 3.70 -11.51 7.29
N GLY A 75 4.18 -12.64 6.74
CA GLY A 75 5.59 -13.04 6.88
C GLY A 75 6.57 -12.49 5.83
N VAL A 76 6.10 -11.98 4.69
CA VAL A 76 7.00 -11.53 3.59
C VAL A 76 7.45 -10.07 3.79
N LEU A 77 6.64 -9.26 4.48
CA LEU A 77 6.95 -7.85 4.72
C LEU A 77 8.07 -7.63 5.73
N GLU A 78 8.28 -8.55 6.68
CA GLU A 78 9.35 -8.45 7.68
C GLU A 78 10.75 -8.58 7.03
N GLU A 79 10.96 -9.57 6.16
CA GLU A 79 12.25 -9.77 5.48
C GLU A 79 12.64 -8.62 4.54
N THR A 80 11.65 -7.91 3.98
CA THR A 80 11.93 -6.81 3.04
C THR A 80 12.28 -5.50 3.76
N LEU A 81 11.85 -5.34 5.02
CA LEU A 81 12.17 -4.18 5.86
C LEU A 81 13.53 -4.30 6.55
N GLU A 82 14.04 -5.51 6.79
CA GLU A 82 15.39 -5.71 7.34
C GLU A 82 16.52 -5.48 6.32
N GLN A 83 16.19 -5.39 5.02
CA GLN A 83 17.15 -5.22 3.94
C GLN A 83 17.30 -3.77 3.44
N LEU A 84 16.62 -2.80 4.08
CA LEU A 84 16.74 -1.36 3.83
C LEU A 84 17.42 -0.66 5.00
#